data_AF-A0A2M6U6I8-F1
#
_entry.id   AF-A0A2M6U6I8-F1
#
_cell.length_a   1.000
_cell.length_b   1.000
_cell.length_c   1.000
_cell.angle_alpha   90.00
_cell.angle_beta   90.00
_cell.angle_gamma   90.00
#
_symmetry.space_group_name_H-M   'P 1'
#
loop_
_entity.id
_entity.type
_entity.pdbx_description
1 polymer ?
#
loop_
_entity_poly.entity_id
_entity_poly.type
_entity_poly.pdbx_seq_one_letter_code
_entity_poly.pdbx_strand_id
1 'polypeptide(L)' 'MKLLTEYLERAVQLESLAADESDGQFKKQLLTQAESYRKLAAERALEYGLPMPSPPQPKIV' A
#
# COMPACT_ATOMS: atom_id res chain seq x y z
N MET A 1 12.44 -1.25 -12.59
CA MET A 1 11.98 -0.62 -11.34
C MET A 1 10.61 0.06 -11.41
N LYS A 2 10.05 0.39 -12.59
CA LYS A 2 8.71 1.03 -12.68
C LYS A 2 7.61 0.30 -11.89
N LEU A 3 7.57 -1.03 -11.99
CA LEU A 3 6.52 -1.84 -11.37
C LEU A 3 6.53 -1.81 -9.82
N LEU A 4 7.71 -1.74 -9.19
CA LEU A 4 7.81 -1.63 -7.73
C LEU A 4 7.21 -0.30 -7.24
N THR A 5 7.62 0.80 -7.87
CA THR A 5 7.13 2.13 -7.53
C THR A 5 5.62 2.24 -7.76
N GLU A 6 5.11 1.71 -8.87
CA GLU A 6 3.67 1.70 -9.18
C GLU A 6 2.84 0.95 -8.13
N TYR A 7 3.32 -0.20 -7.65
CA TYR A 7 2.65 -0.93 -6.56
C TYR A 7 2.65 -0.14 -5.26
N LEU A 8 3.77 0.53 -4.93
CA LEU A 8 3.83 1.35 -3.71
C LEU A 8 2.94 2.58 -3.79
N GLU A 9 2.94 3.29 -4.90
CA GLU A 9 2.07 4.45 -5.12
C GLU A 9 0.60 4.04 -5.01
N ARG A 10 0.23 2.91 -5.61
CA ARG A 10 -1.14 2.41 -5.54
C ARG A 10 -1.55 2.02 -4.12
N ALA A 11 -0.67 1.36 -3.37
CA ALA A 11 -0.91 1.05 -1.96
C ALA A 11 -1.14 2.32 -1.14
N VAL A 12 -0.26 3.32 -1.28
CA VAL A 12 -0.35 4.60 -0.54
C VAL A 12 -1.62 5.37 -0.88
N GLN A 13 -2.04 5.40 -2.15
CA GLN A 13 -3.29 6.04 -2.55
C GLN A 13 -4.52 5.40 -1.89
N LEU A 14 -4.56 4.06 -1.85
CA LEU A 14 -5.66 3.31 -1.23
C LEU A 14 -5.67 3.48 0.29
N GLU A 15 -4.49 3.48 0.93
CA GLU A 15 -4.33 3.77 2.37
C GLU A 15 -4.82 5.18 2.70
N SER A 16 -4.48 6.18 1.88
CA SER A 16 -4.94 7.56 2.06
C SER A 16 -6.44 7.67 1.89
N LEU A 17 -7.03 7.00 0.91
CA LEU A 17 -8.48 6.99 0.72
C LEU A 17 -9.18 6.32 1.91
N ALA A 18 -8.65 5.20 2.40
CA ALA A 18 -9.19 4.50 3.56
C ALA A 18 -9.09 5.32 4.86
N ALA A 19 -8.09 6.20 4.97
CA ALA A 19 -7.93 7.08 6.13
C ALA A 19 -9.08 8.07 6.25
N ASP A 20 -9.57 8.60 5.12
CA ASP A 20 -10.63 9.60 5.06
C ASP A 20 -12.04 8.97 4.88
N GLU A 21 -12.10 7.65 4.69
CA GLU A 21 -13.35 6.91 4.48
C GLU A 21 -14.13 6.68 5.78
N SER A 22 -15.43 6.99 5.74
CA SER A 22 -16.36 6.85 6.88
C SER A 22 -17.11 5.51 6.85
N ASP A 23 -17.36 4.94 5.67
CA ASP A 23 -17.97 3.62 5.56
C ASP A 23 -16.97 2.53 5.97
N GLY A 24 -17.27 1.87 7.09
CA GLY A 24 -16.37 0.87 7.68
C GLY A 24 -16.15 -0.37 6.80
N GLN A 25 -17.10 -0.74 5.95
CA GLN A 25 -16.96 -1.88 5.05
C GLN A 25 -16.09 -1.51 3.85
N PHE A 26 -16.34 -0.36 3.24
CA PHE A 26 -15.56 0.13 2.12
C PHE A 26 -14.12 0.47 2.54
N LYS A 27 -13.93 1.07 3.71
CA LYS A 27 -12.61 1.25 4.34
C LYS A 27 -11.83 -0.05 4.43
N LYS A 28 -12.46 -1.14 4.89
CA LYS A 28 -11.81 -2.46 4.94
C LYS A 28 -11.42 -2.95 3.55
N GLN A 29 -12.29 -2.80 2.55
CA GLN A 29 -12.00 -3.19 1.17
C GLN A 29 -10.80 -2.42 0.58
N LEU A 30 -10.70 -1.12 0.87
CA LEU A 30 -9.57 -0.29 0.46
C LEU A 30 -8.26 -0.76 1.11
N LEU A 31 -8.28 -1.04 2.42
CA LEU A 31 -7.11 -1.53 3.14
C LEU A 31 -6.67 -2.92 2.65
N THR A 32 -7.60 -3.83 2.35
CA THR A 32 -7.27 -5.16 1.78
C THR A 32 -6.61 -5.03 0.40
N GLN A 33 -7.09 -4.10 -0.44
CA GLN A 33 -6.46 -3.84 -1.73
C GLN A 33 -5.06 -3.25 -1.55
N ALA A 34 -4.89 -2.29 -0.62
CA ALA A 34 -3.59 -1.70 -0.33
C ALA A 34 -2.57 -2.76 0.13
N GLU A 35 -2.98 -3.66 1.02
CA GLU A 35 -2.14 -4.76 1.51
C GLU A 35 -1.66 -5.67 0.37
N SER A 36 -2.55 -5.95 -0.60
CA SER A 36 -2.20 -6.75 -1.77
C SER A 36 -1.11 -6.08 -2.62
N TYR A 37 -1.20 -4.76 -2.81
CA TYR A 37 -0.16 -4.00 -3.51
C TYR A 37 1.15 -3.90 -2.70
N ARG A 38 1.10 -3.79 -1.36
CA ARG A 38 2.29 -3.85 -0.50
C ARG A 38 3.02 -5.19 -0.62
N LYS A 39 2.29 -6.31 -0.71
CA LYS A 39 2.88 -7.64 -0.92
C LYS A 39 3.60 -7.73 -2.26
N LEU A 40 2.94 -7.28 -3.33
CA LEU A 40 3.57 -7.25 -4.67
C LEU A 40 4.80 -6.35 -4.70
N ALA A 41 4.76 -5.19 -4.02
CA ALA A 41 5.92 -4.32 -3.87
C ALA A 41 7.06 -5.01 -3.10
N ALA A 42 6.76 -5.71 -1.99
CA ALA A 42 7.77 -6.43 -1.23
C ALA A 42 8.45 -7.54 -2.04
N GLU A 43 7.67 -8.32 -2.79
CA GLU A 43 8.19 -9.33 -3.72
C GLU A 43 9.13 -8.72 -4.76
N ARG A 44 8.73 -7.61 -5.39
CA ARG A 44 9.57 -6.91 -6.37
C ARG A 44 10.83 -6.30 -5.75
N ALA A 45 10.75 -5.76 -4.53
CA ALA A 45 11.91 -5.23 -3.84
C ALA A 45 12.94 -6.33 -3.57
N LEU A 46 12.49 -7.51 -3.14
CA LEU A 46 13.34 -8.69 -2.94
C LEU A 46 14.01 -9.13 -4.25
N GLU A 47 13.25 -9.23 -5.35
CA GLU A 47 13.77 -9.57 -6.68
C GLU A 47 14.87 -8.59 -7.14
N TYR A 48 14.79 -7.32 -6.73
CA TYR A 48 15.75 -6.28 -7.08
C TYR A 48 16.91 -6.12 -6.09
N GLY A 49 16.95 -6.93 -5.02
CA GLY A 49 17.95 -6.76 -3.95
C GLY A 49 17.80 -5.43 -3.19
N LEU A 50 16.61 -4.84 -3.22
CA LEU A 50 16.27 -3.61 -2.52
C LEU A 50 15.75 -3.90 -1.11
N PRO A 51 15.82 -2.94 -0.18
CA PRO A 51 15.22 -3.09 1.13
C PRO A 51 13.69 -3.25 1.02
N MET A 52 13.11 -3.90 2.03
CA MET A 52 11.66 -4.03 2.17
C MET A 52 10.99 -2.64 2.15
N PRO A 53 9.85 -2.48 1.46
CA PRO A 53 9.14 -1.22 1.46
C PRO A 53 8.66 -0.85 2.86
N SER A 54 8.68 0.44 3.18
CA SER A 54 8.20 0.97 4.45
C SER A 54 6.75 0.53 4.73
N PRO A 55 6.38 0.28 6.00
CA PRO A 55 5.00 -0.04 6.35
C PRO A 55 4.02 1.09 5.98
N PRO A 56 2.71 0.80 5.91
CA PRO A 56 1.68 1.81 5.78
C PRO A 56 1.88 2.89 6.84
N GLN A 57 1.90 4.16 6.45
CA GLN A 57 1.98 5.25 7.41
C GLN A 57 0.59 5.52 7.96
N PRO A 58 0.37 5.39 9.28
CA PRO A 58 -0.84 5.93 9.87
C PRO A 58 -0.78 7.46 9.69
N LYS A 59 -1.84 8.08 9.16
CA LYS A 59 -2.00 9.54 9.31
C LYS A 59 -2.03 9.80 10.83
N ILE A 60 -0.98 10.43 11.35
CA ILE A 60 -1.02 11.04 12.68
C ILE A 60 -1.98 12.23 12.52
N VAL A 61 -3.20 12.07 13.04
CA VAL A 61 -4.24 13.10 13.06
C VAL A 61 -3.99 14.05 14.22
#